data_AF-A0A936D5S8-F1
#
_entry.id   AF-A0A936D5S8-F1
#
_cell.length_a   1.000
_cell.length_b   1.000
_cell.length_c   1.000
_cell.angle_alpha   90.00
_cell.angle_beta   90.00
_cell.angle_gamma   90.00
#
_symmetry.space_group_name_H-M   'P 1'
#
loop_
_entity.id
_entity.type
_entity.pdbx_description
1 polymer ?
#
loop_
_entity_poly.entity_id
_entity_poly.type
_entity_poly.pdbx_seq_one_letter_code
_entity_poly.pdbx_strand_id
1 'polypeptide(L)'
;MTYSNWASRPLGVAVALDRGECGGSYVEACILVSGVISAIAADQWPGTGIDQQRFVEAWVRFAGSPEASWVSLPLLRRTLVESRRFEEAKALEALRPDFFRPGHDCRVVTGEIDVDEQEAIKACPGLTLYEIRSHTYPNVFYRYVRSQLVHEYGFASGGWAAGVAMTTRHDATVSYVNELAKSEQPVAGSDGIEKNVRSRHVVRRIHFHMPWLVDVAKTIARKADEADKEPGRSTRPLEWWLPKKPKQPKS
;
A
#
# COMPACT_ATOMS: atom_id res chain seq x y z
N MET A 1 -17.89 -19.04 16.89
CA MET A 1 -16.65 -18.37 17.34
C MET A 1 -16.61 -17.03 16.63
N THR A 2 -16.37 -15.92 17.33
CA THR A 2 -16.29 -14.57 16.70
C THR A 2 -14.93 -14.39 16.01
N TYR A 3 -14.86 -13.56 14.97
CA TYR A 3 -13.62 -13.18 14.31
C TYR A 3 -12.66 -12.51 15.29
N SER A 4 -13.15 -11.64 16.18
CA SER A 4 -12.30 -10.97 17.18
C SER A 4 -11.60 -11.97 18.08
N ASN A 5 -12.31 -13.01 18.55
CA ASN A 5 -11.73 -14.06 19.38
C ASN A 5 -10.73 -14.90 18.58
N TRP A 6 -11.08 -15.27 17.35
CA TRP A 6 -10.20 -16.05 16.47
C TRP A 6 -8.92 -15.29 16.10
N ALA A 7 -9.02 -14.01 15.74
CA ALA A 7 -7.91 -13.17 15.29
C ALA A 7 -6.94 -12.80 16.42
N SER A 8 -7.39 -12.82 17.68
CA SER A 8 -6.56 -12.42 18.83
C SER A 8 -5.23 -13.16 18.91
N ARG A 9 -5.25 -14.50 18.77
CA ARG A 9 -4.06 -15.35 18.84
C ARG A 9 -3.08 -15.11 17.68
N PRO A 10 -3.46 -15.23 16.39
CA PRO A 10 -2.53 -15.02 15.29
C PRO A 10 -1.96 -13.61 15.25
N LEU A 11 -2.75 -12.58 15.62
CA LEU A 11 -2.23 -11.21 15.70
C LEU A 11 -1.26 -11.01 16.87
N GLY A 12 -1.46 -11.67 18.01
CA GLY A 12 -0.48 -11.71 19.09
C GLY A 12 0.85 -12.35 18.66
N VAL A 13 0.78 -13.45 17.90
CA VAL A 13 1.96 -14.11 17.32
C VAL A 13 2.65 -13.18 16.31
N ALA A 14 1.90 -12.44 15.48
CA ALA A 14 2.49 -11.49 14.54
C ALA A 14 3.32 -10.40 15.25
N VAL A 15 2.83 -9.86 16.38
CA VAL A 15 3.60 -8.90 17.19
C VAL A 15 4.88 -9.53 17.74
N ALA A 16 4.82 -10.77 18.25
CA ALA A 16 5.99 -11.46 18.77
C ALA A 16 7.03 -11.77 17.68
N LEU A 17 6.59 -12.13 16.47
CA LEU A 17 7.47 -12.33 15.31
C LEU A 17 8.16 -11.04 14.89
N ASP A 18 7.43 -9.93 14.80
CA ASP A 18 7.99 -8.62 14.45
C ASP A 18 9.09 -8.17 15.43
N ARG A 19 8.92 -8.51 16.71
CA ARG A 19 9.91 -8.25 17.77
C ARG A 19 11.06 -9.27 17.82
N GLY A 20 11.05 -10.30 16.99
CA GLY A 20 12.03 -11.38 17.00
C GLY A 20 11.89 -12.37 18.17
N GLU A 21 10.84 -12.26 18.99
CA GLU A 21 10.61 -13.10 20.18
C GLU A 21 10.34 -14.58 19.81
N CYS A 22 9.91 -14.84 18.57
CA CYS A 22 9.63 -16.17 18.04
C CYS A 22 10.58 -16.60 16.91
N GLY A 23 11.75 -15.98 16.80
CA GLY A 23 12.72 -16.27 15.72
C GLY A 23 12.27 -15.87 14.32
N GLY A 24 11.18 -15.10 14.22
CA GLY A 24 10.71 -14.50 12.97
C GLY A 24 11.11 -13.05 12.84
N SER A 25 10.51 -12.39 11.86
CA SER A 25 10.75 -11.00 11.51
C SER A 25 9.44 -10.31 11.08
N TYR A 26 9.57 -9.06 10.65
CA TYR A 26 8.51 -8.29 9.98
C TYR A 26 7.83 -9.08 8.84
N VAL A 27 8.58 -9.88 8.09
CA VAL A 27 8.07 -10.64 6.94
C VAL A 27 7.02 -11.66 7.39
N GLU A 28 7.36 -12.52 8.36
CA GLU A 28 6.44 -13.53 8.88
C GLU A 28 5.23 -12.88 9.57
N ALA A 29 5.45 -11.77 10.28
CA ALA A 29 4.39 -11.00 10.90
C ALA A 29 3.39 -10.44 9.86
N CYS A 30 3.87 -9.87 8.75
CA CYS A 30 3.02 -9.41 7.65
C CYS A 30 2.22 -10.55 7.00
N ILE A 31 2.82 -11.74 6.84
CA ILE A 31 2.10 -12.91 6.33
C ILE A 31 0.94 -13.27 7.25
N LEU A 32 1.16 -13.31 8.57
CA LEU A 32 0.09 -13.62 9.53
C LEU A 32 -1.03 -12.57 9.53
N VAL A 33 -0.69 -11.28 9.62
CA VAL A 33 -1.70 -10.20 9.61
C VAL A 33 -2.50 -10.21 8.31
N SER A 34 -1.82 -10.35 7.17
CA SER A 34 -2.49 -10.39 5.88
C SER A 34 -3.35 -11.65 5.71
N GLY A 35 -2.94 -12.79 6.29
CA GLY A 35 -3.72 -14.02 6.34
C GLY A 35 -5.01 -13.85 7.16
N VAL A 36 -4.94 -13.17 8.30
CA VAL A 36 -6.12 -12.85 9.14
C VAL A 36 -7.14 -12.02 8.36
N ILE A 37 -6.69 -10.93 7.73
CA ILE A 37 -7.57 -10.05 6.93
C ILE A 37 -8.14 -10.83 5.73
N SER A 38 -7.31 -11.61 5.03
CA SER A 38 -7.74 -12.39 3.87
C SER A 38 -8.79 -13.45 4.24
N ALA A 39 -8.65 -14.12 5.38
CA ALA A 39 -9.59 -15.12 5.86
C ALA A 39 -10.95 -14.49 6.20
N ILE A 40 -10.95 -13.38 6.94
CA ILE A 40 -12.19 -12.63 7.25
C ILE A 40 -12.86 -12.18 5.94
N ALA A 41 -12.10 -11.59 5.02
CA ALA A 41 -12.62 -11.13 3.73
C ALA A 41 -13.18 -12.29 2.88
N ALA A 42 -12.55 -13.46 2.93
CA ALA A 42 -12.99 -14.65 2.19
C ALA A 42 -14.28 -15.27 2.76
N ASP A 43 -14.44 -15.24 4.08
CA ASP A 43 -15.66 -15.71 4.74
C ASP A 43 -16.83 -14.73 4.52
N GLN A 44 -16.56 -13.42 4.59
CA GLN A 44 -17.54 -12.36 4.30
C GLN A 44 -17.98 -12.35 2.84
N TRP A 45 -17.06 -12.61 1.91
CA TRP A 45 -17.32 -12.59 0.48
C TRP A 45 -16.67 -13.78 -0.23
N PRO A 46 -17.33 -14.96 -0.22
CA PRO A 46 -16.81 -16.16 -0.86
C PRO A 46 -16.75 -16.00 -2.38
N GLY A 47 -15.73 -16.61 -3.00
CA GLY A 47 -15.52 -16.57 -4.44
C GLY A 47 -14.06 -16.72 -4.85
N THR A 48 -13.84 -16.96 -6.14
CA THR A 48 -12.51 -17.09 -6.76
C THR A 48 -12.20 -15.87 -7.62
N GLY A 49 -10.90 -15.56 -7.81
CA GLY A 49 -10.46 -14.46 -8.67
C GLY A 49 -10.78 -13.05 -8.18
N ILE A 50 -11.23 -12.90 -6.93
CA ILE A 50 -11.64 -11.61 -6.33
C ILE A 50 -10.87 -11.30 -5.04
N ASP A 51 -9.77 -11.99 -4.80
CA ASP A 51 -9.03 -11.95 -3.54
C ASP A 51 -8.54 -10.54 -3.17
N GLN A 52 -8.00 -9.82 -4.16
CA GLN A 52 -7.60 -8.42 -4.00
C GLN A 52 -8.79 -7.52 -3.66
N GLN A 53 -9.91 -7.68 -4.39
CA GLN A 53 -11.07 -6.82 -4.22
C GLN A 53 -11.67 -7.00 -2.83
N ARG A 54 -11.86 -8.24 -2.37
CA ARG A 54 -12.40 -8.51 -1.02
C ARG A 54 -11.45 -8.10 0.09
N PHE A 55 -10.13 -8.26 -0.10
CA PHE A 55 -9.15 -7.83 0.89
C PHE A 55 -9.20 -6.31 1.08
N VAL A 56 -9.18 -5.56 -0.03
CA VAL A 56 -9.24 -4.10 -0.01
C VAL A 56 -10.59 -3.63 0.52
N GLU A 57 -11.69 -4.27 0.12
CA GLU A 57 -13.03 -3.97 0.63
C GLU A 57 -13.12 -4.17 2.14
N ALA A 58 -12.65 -5.30 2.67
CA ALA A 58 -12.65 -5.57 4.11
C ALA A 58 -11.87 -4.49 4.86
N TRP A 59 -10.71 -4.11 4.34
CA TRP A 59 -9.89 -3.08 4.95
C TRP A 59 -10.60 -1.72 4.96
N VAL A 60 -11.04 -1.23 3.81
CA VAL A 60 -11.67 0.10 3.71
C VAL A 60 -12.96 0.17 4.52
N ARG A 61 -13.79 -0.87 4.45
CA ARG A 61 -15.09 -0.90 5.13
C ARG A 61 -14.98 -1.06 6.64
N PHE A 62 -13.99 -1.81 7.11
CA PHE A 62 -13.94 -2.26 8.51
C PHE A 62 -12.76 -1.74 9.32
N ALA A 63 -11.75 -1.08 8.74
CA ALA A 63 -10.60 -0.54 9.50
C ALA A 63 -10.97 0.63 10.44
N GLY A 64 -12.10 1.32 10.19
CA GLY A 64 -12.67 2.29 11.11
C GLY A 64 -11.92 3.63 11.26
N SER A 65 -10.81 3.81 10.55
CA SER A 65 -10.02 5.06 10.52
C SER A 65 -9.96 5.60 9.09
N PRO A 66 -10.13 6.91 8.86
CA PRO A 66 -10.00 7.51 7.52
C PRO A 66 -8.62 7.27 6.89
N GLU A 67 -7.56 7.33 7.71
CA GLU A 67 -6.16 7.14 7.33
C GLU A 67 -5.90 5.76 6.72
N ALA A 68 -6.71 4.76 7.09
CA ALA A 68 -6.61 3.41 6.55
C ALA A 68 -6.87 3.35 5.04
N SER A 69 -7.45 4.39 4.44
CA SER A 69 -7.76 4.48 3.00
C SER A 69 -6.95 5.55 2.25
N TRP A 70 -5.94 6.14 2.90
CA TRP A 70 -5.11 7.18 2.30
C TRP A 70 -4.34 6.70 1.07
N VAL A 71 -4.12 7.64 0.16
CA VAL A 71 -3.36 7.48 -1.08
C VAL A 71 -1.90 7.80 -0.80
N SER A 72 -1.01 6.84 -1.07
CA SER A 72 0.41 7.07 -0.99
C SER A 72 0.89 8.02 -2.10
N LEU A 73 1.18 9.28 -1.75
CA LEU A 73 1.63 10.27 -2.73
C LEU A 73 2.98 9.89 -3.35
N PRO A 74 4.02 9.46 -2.60
CA PRO A 74 5.28 9.05 -3.19
C PRO A 74 5.16 7.94 -4.23
N LEU A 75 4.30 6.95 -3.96
CA LEU A 75 4.11 5.82 -4.86
C LEU A 75 3.28 6.23 -6.09
N LEU A 76 2.19 6.98 -5.90
CA LEU A 76 1.40 7.48 -7.04
C LEU A 76 2.24 8.38 -7.96
N ARG A 77 3.00 9.31 -7.38
CA ARG A 77 3.94 10.17 -8.11
C ARG A 77 4.96 9.34 -8.91
N ARG A 78 5.57 8.33 -8.29
CA ARG A 78 6.53 7.45 -8.97
C ARG A 78 5.90 6.80 -10.21
N THR A 79 4.69 6.23 -10.09
CA THR A 79 3.96 5.65 -11.22
C THR A 79 3.69 6.66 -12.33
N LEU A 80 3.31 7.90 -11.99
CA LEU A 80 3.07 8.96 -12.97
C LEU A 80 4.35 9.38 -13.71
N VAL A 81 5.46 9.54 -12.98
CA VAL A 81 6.77 9.85 -13.56
C VAL A 81 7.24 8.72 -14.48
N GLU A 82 7.14 7.47 -14.04
CA GLU A 82 7.47 6.29 -14.86
C GLU A 82 6.60 6.20 -16.12
N SER A 83 5.36 6.69 -16.04
CA SER A 83 4.41 6.77 -17.17
C SER A 83 4.51 8.07 -17.99
N ARG A 84 5.50 8.93 -17.72
CA ARG A 84 5.72 10.24 -18.37
C ARG A 84 4.55 11.23 -18.23
N ARG A 85 3.75 11.10 -17.17
CA ARG A 85 2.63 12.00 -16.80
C ARG A 85 3.11 13.08 -15.82
N PHE A 86 3.99 13.95 -16.31
CA PHE A 86 4.74 14.89 -15.46
C PHE A 86 3.88 16.01 -14.88
N GLU A 87 2.86 16.47 -15.61
CA GLU A 87 1.97 17.54 -15.13
C GLU A 87 1.14 17.06 -13.93
N GLU A 88 0.58 15.85 -13.99
CA GLU A 88 -0.12 15.25 -12.87
C GLU A 88 0.82 14.97 -11.70
N ALA A 89 2.03 14.48 -11.96
CA ALA A 89 3.03 14.29 -10.91
C ALA A 89 3.35 15.61 -10.18
N LYS A 90 3.55 16.70 -10.92
CA LYS A 90 3.80 18.05 -10.37
C LYS A 90 2.60 18.60 -9.60
N ALA A 91 1.38 18.34 -10.07
CA ALA A 91 0.16 18.72 -9.35
C ALA A 91 0.04 18.00 -7.99
N LEU A 92 0.42 16.72 -7.90
CA LEU A 92 0.49 16.00 -6.62
C LEU A 92 1.58 16.55 -5.70
N GLU A 93 2.76 16.89 -6.24
CA GLU A 93 3.83 17.50 -5.43
C GLU A 93 3.39 18.81 -4.78
N ALA A 94 2.55 19.58 -5.48
CA ALA A 94 2.03 20.85 -4.99
C ALA A 94 1.10 20.70 -3.77
N LEU A 95 0.54 19.51 -3.51
CA LEU A 95 -0.24 19.24 -2.30
C LEU A 95 0.65 19.24 -1.04
N ARG A 96 1.93 18.88 -1.18
CA ARG A 96 2.87 18.69 -0.07
C ARG A 96 4.25 19.25 -0.45
N PRO A 97 4.38 20.56 -0.70
CA PRO A 97 5.60 21.15 -1.26
C PRO A 97 6.84 20.93 -0.39
N ASP A 98 6.68 20.87 0.94
CA ASP A 98 7.77 20.67 1.90
C ASP A 98 8.35 19.25 1.92
N PHE A 99 7.84 18.36 1.06
CA PHE A 99 8.25 16.96 0.97
C PHE A 99 8.84 16.57 -0.39
N PHE A 100 8.64 17.39 -1.42
CA PHE A 100 9.04 17.12 -2.81
C PHE A 100 10.01 18.17 -3.39
N ARG A 101 10.36 19.22 -2.64
CA ARG A 101 11.34 20.21 -3.08
C ARG A 101 12.76 19.61 -3.19
N PRO A 102 13.64 20.19 -4.03
CA PRO A 102 15.05 19.83 -4.06
C PRO A 102 15.67 19.83 -2.65
N GLY A 103 16.42 18.78 -2.32
CA GLY A 103 17.03 18.60 -0.99
C GLY A 103 16.18 17.79 0.00
N HIS A 104 14.93 17.47 -0.31
CA HIS A 104 14.06 16.65 0.52
C HIS A 104 14.11 15.14 0.19
N ASP A 105 14.95 14.74 -0.77
CA ASP A 105 15.09 13.35 -1.20
C ASP A 105 15.61 12.44 -0.08
N CYS A 106 16.42 12.98 0.84
CA CYS A 106 16.94 12.24 2.00
C CYS A 106 16.04 12.30 3.23
N ARG A 107 14.96 13.09 3.20
CA ARG A 107 14.06 13.25 4.36
C ARG A 107 13.37 11.93 4.63
N VAL A 108 13.46 11.45 5.87
CA VAL A 108 12.60 10.36 6.35
C VAL A 108 11.20 10.93 6.51
N VAL A 109 10.24 10.35 5.80
CA VAL A 109 8.85 10.81 5.78
C VAL A 109 7.93 9.70 6.25
N THR A 110 6.86 10.06 6.96
CA THR A 110 5.81 9.15 7.42
C THR A 110 4.52 9.42 6.64
N GLY A 111 3.40 8.81 7.06
CA GLY A 111 2.08 9.03 6.45
C GLY A 111 1.60 10.48 6.39
N GLU A 112 2.27 11.45 7.03
CA GLU A 112 1.93 12.88 6.95
C GLU A 112 1.98 13.48 5.53
N ILE A 113 2.72 12.82 4.62
CA ILE A 113 2.79 13.21 3.20
C ILE A 113 1.57 12.72 2.41
N ASP A 114 0.79 11.79 2.94
CA ASP A 114 -0.29 11.16 2.21
C ASP A 114 -1.59 11.96 2.33
N VAL A 115 -2.53 11.63 1.44
CA VAL A 115 -3.76 12.39 1.25
C VAL A 115 -4.96 11.47 1.19
N ASP A 116 -6.14 12.00 1.48
CA ASP A 116 -7.37 11.28 1.18
C ASP A 116 -7.64 11.25 -0.35
N GLU A 117 -8.55 10.36 -0.74
CA GLU A 117 -8.91 10.16 -2.14
C GLU A 117 -9.45 11.43 -2.82
N GLN A 118 -10.24 12.24 -2.12
CA GLN A 118 -10.86 13.44 -2.70
C GLN A 118 -9.82 14.53 -2.95
N GLU A 119 -8.86 14.69 -2.05
CA GLU A 119 -7.73 15.60 -2.24
C GLU A 119 -6.89 15.18 -3.47
N ALA A 120 -6.61 13.88 -3.64
CA ALA A 120 -5.92 13.37 -4.83
C ALA A 120 -6.71 13.59 -6.14
N ILE A 121 -8.02 13.33 -6.14
CA ILE A 121 -8.90 13.58 -7.29
C ILE A 121 -8.89 15.06 -7.67
N LYS A 122 -9.00 15.95 -6.67
CA LYS A 122 -9.01 17.40 -6.89
C LYS A 122 -7.71 17.91 -7.49
N ALA A 123 -6.58 17.38 -7.04
CA ALA A 123 -5.26 17.76 -7.58
C ALA A 123 -5.05 17.25 -9.02
N CYS A 124 -5.58 16.08 -9.35
CA CYS A 124 -5.34 15.42 -10.62
C CYS A 124 -6.64 14.87 -11.22
N PRO A 125 -7.54 15.74 -11.74
CA PRO A 125 -8.85 15.32 -12.26
C PRO A 125 -8.76 14.42 -13.50
N GLY A 126 -7.60 14.37 -14.16
CA GLY A 126 -7.31 13.47 -15.27
C GLY A 126 -6.93 12.04 -14.86
N LEU A 127 -6.86 11.73 -13.57
CA LEU A 127 -6.63 10.37 -13.09
C LEU A 127 -7.96 9.63 -12.93
N THR A 128 -7.98 8.37 -13.36
CA THR A 128 -9.11 7.50 -13.09
C THR A 128 -9.13 7.12 -11.60
N LEU A 129 -10.32 6.84 -11.08
CA LEU A 129 -10.47 6.35 -9.71
C LEU A 129 -9.67 5.07 -9.45
N TYR A 130 -9.53 4.21 -10.46
CA TYR A 130 -8.68 3.02 -10.38
C TYR A 130 -7.21 3.37 -10.15
N GLU A 131 -6.67 4.36 -10.86
CA GLU A 131 -5.27 4.77 -10.71
C GLU A 131 -4.99 5.33 -9.32
N ILE A 132 -5.91 6.12 -8.77
CA ILE A 132 -5.80 6.66 -7.41
C ILE A 132 -5.91 5.53 -6.38
N ARG A 133 -6.99 4.74 -6.42
CA ARG A 133 -7.22 3.62 -5.48
C ARG A 133 -6.15 2.54 -5.56
N SER A 134 -5.47 2.40 -6.70
CA SER A 134 -4.33 1.49 -6.84
C SER A 134 -3.13 1.85 -5.95
N HIS A 135 -3.05 3.09 -5.47
CA HIS A 135 -1.98 3.59 -4.60
C HIS A 135 -2.43 3.83 -3.16
N THR A 136 -3.62 3.35 -2.80
CA THR A 136 -4.09 3.43 -1.41
C THR A 136 -3.46 2.35 -0.56
N TYR A 137 -3.29 2.62 0.73
CA TYR A 137 -2.68 1.69 1.69
C TYR A 137 -3.17 0.23 1.59
N PRO A 138 -4.48 -0.07 1.57
CA PRO A 138 -4.95 -1.45 1.49
C PRO A 138 -4.51 -2.14 0.20
N ASN A 139 -4.55 -1.43 -0.93
CA ASN A 139 -4.16 -2.00 -2.22
C ASN A 139 -2.64 -2.14 -2.34
N VAL A 140 -1.90 -1.16 -1.86
CA VAL A 140 -0.43 -1.17 -1.81
C VAL A 140 0.06 -2.29 -0.91
N PHE A 141 -0.52 -2.46 0.28
CA PHE A 141 -0.20 -3.56 1.19
C PHE A 141 -0.55 -4.91 0.55
N TYR A 142 -1.74 -5.05 -0.04
CA TYR A 142 -2.11 -6.29 -0.71
C TYR A 142 -1.12 -6.65 -1.84
N ARG A 143 -0.83 -5.70 -2.73
CA ARG A 143 -0.05 -5.96 -3.94
C ARG A 143 1.43 -6.16 -3.66
N TYR A 144 2.01 -5.33 -2.80
CA TYR A 144 3.47 -5.25 -2.64
C TYR A 144 3.99 -5.82 -1.33
N VAL A 145 3.11 -6.13 -0.37
CA VAL A 145 3.48 -6.87 0.84
C VAL A 145 2.89 -8.26 0.77
N ARG A 146 1.57 -8.40 0.91
CA ARG A 146 0.91 -9.71 0.97
C ARG A 146 1.21 -10.57 -0.25
N SER A 147 0.91 -10.09 -1.45
CA SER A 147 1.04 -10.87 -2.69
C SER A 147 2.50 -11.23 -2.97
N GLN A 148 3.44 -10.31 -2.79
CA GLN A 148 4.85 -10.59 -2.99
C GLN A 148 5.40 -11.58 -1.96
N LEU A 149 5.10 -11.41 -0.67
CA LEU A 149 5.59 -12.34 0.35
C LEU A 149 5.04 -13.76 0.15
N VAL A 150 3.79 -13.89 -0.29
CA VAL A 150 3.16 -15.20 -0.52
C VAL A 150 3.65 -15.87 -1.81
N HIS A 151 3.91 -15.12 -2.88
CA HIS A 151 4.22 -15.70 -4.19
C HIS A 151 5.70 -15.61 -4.60
N GLU A 152 6.43 -14.64 -4.06
CA GLU A 152 7.83 -14.33 -4.39
C GLU A 152 8.76 -14.52 -3.19
N TYR A 153 8.24 -14.91 -2.02
CA TYR A 153 8.99 -15.18 -0.78
C TYR A 153 9.86 -14.02 -0.29
N GLY A 154 9.53 -12.79 -0.66
CA GLY A 154 10.29 -11.61 -0.24
C GLY A 154 9.77 -10.32 -0.87
N PHE A 155 10.37 -9.20 -0.47
CA PHE A 155 10.16 -7.92 -1.14
C PHE A 155 11.05 -7.87 -2.38
N ALA A 156 10.47 -7.55 -3.54
CA ALA A 156 11.25 -7.42 -4.77
C ALA A 156 12.36 -6.36 -4.63
N SER A 157 13.54 -6.63 -5.21
CA SER A 157 14.59 -5.61 -5.39
C SER A 157 14.07 -4.51 -6.30
N GLY A 158 14.16 -3.24 -5.86
CA GLY A 158 13.51 -2.11 -6.56
C GLY A 158 11.98 -2.09 -6.45
N GLY A 159 11.41 -2.93 -5.57
CA GLY A 159 9.97 -3.02 -5.31
C GLY A 159 9.39 -1.76 -4.68
N TRP A 160 8.12 -1.84 -4.30
CA TRP A 160 7.33 -0.69 -3.82
C TRP A 160 7.20 -0.64 -2.30
N ALA A 161 7.35 -1.79 -1.63
CA ALA A 161 7.32 -1.91 -0.17
C ALA A 161 8.71 -2.25 0.39
N ALA A 162 8.95 -1.96 1.68
CA ALA A 162 10.20 -2.22 2.38
C ALA A 162 9.96 -2.99 3.69
N GLY A 163 10.87 -3.92 3.99
CA GLY A 163 10.80 -4.75 5.20
C GLY A 163 11.36 -4.10 6.47
N VAL A 164 11.98 -2.92 6.36
CA VAL A 164 12.63 -2.23 7.47
C VAL A 164 12.20 -0.77 7.47
N ALA A 165 11.77 -0.24 8.62
CA ALA A 165 11.43 1.17 8.77
C ALA A 165 12.67 2.07 8.81
N MET A 166 12.58 3.29 8.29
CA MET A 166 13.60 4.34 8.48
C MET A 166 13.31 5.26 9.68
N THR A 167 12.28 4.97 10.47
CA THR A 167 11.89 5.76 11.64
C THR A 167 11.64 4.87 12.85
N THR A 168 11.92 5.40 14.04
CA THR A 168 11.60 4.78 15.33
C THR A 168 10.29 5.32 15.93
N ARG A 169 9.58 6.21 15.21
CA ARG A 169 8.30 6.76 15.65
C ARG A 169 7.26 5.65 15.80
N HIS A 170 6.79 5.46 17.03
CA HIS A 170 5.78 4.45 17.36
C HIS A 170 4.35 4.84 16.95
N ASP A 171 4.11 6.13 16.72
CA ASP A 171 2.82 6.69 16.28
C ASP A 171 2.65 6.69 14.75
N ALA A 172 3.69 6.32 14.00
CA ALA A 172 3.64 6.29 12.55
C ALA A 172 2.80 5.08 12.06
N THR A 173 1.82 5.36 11.20
CA THR A 173 1.06 4.32 10.49
C THR A 173 1.92 3.66 9.42
N VAL A 174 2.54 4.49 8.59
CA VAL A 174 3.48 4.11 7.55
C VAL A 174 4.72 5.02 7.60
N SER A 175 5.82 4.51 7.07
CA SER A 175 7.03 5.28 6.80
C SER A 175 7.59 4.97 5.42
N TYR A 176 8.42 5.88 4.90
CA TYR A 176 9.01 5.74 3.59
C TYR A 176 10.52 5.57 3.70
N VAL A 177 11.02 4.52 3.06
CA VAL A 177 12.43 4.19 2.94
C VAL A 177 12.97 4.78 1.66
N ASN A 178 13.96 5.66 1.79
CA ASN A 178 14.67 6.24 0.65
C ASN A 178 15.73 5.26 0.16
N GLU A 179 15.59 4.77 -1.06
CA GLU A 179 16.56 3.90 -1.71
C GLU A 179 17.17 4.61 -2.92
N LEU A 180 18.50 4.53 -3.05
CA LEU A 180 19.21 5.13 -4.17
C LEU A 180 19.13 4.19 -5.38
N ALA A 181 18.20 4.47 -6.30
CA ALA A 181 18.08 3.75 -7.54
C ALA A 181 19.07 4.28 -8.59
N LYS A 182 19.66 3.36 -9.35
CA LYS A 182 20.46 3.68 -10.53
C LYS A 182 19.56 3.53 -11.76
N SER A 183 19.43 4.59 -12.54
CA SER A 183 18.87 4.51 -13.89
C SER A 183 19.99 4.67 -14.90
N GLU A 184 20.03 3.76 -15.86
CA GLU A 184 20.82 3.92 -17.07
C GLU A 184 19.84 4.38 -18.16
N GLN A 185 19.97 5.64 -18.57
CA GLN A 185 19.26 6.14 -19.75
C GLN A 185 20.26 6.30 -20.90
N PRO A 186 19.97 5.72 -22.08
CA PRO A 186 20.74 6.04 -23.27
C PRO A 186 20.45 7.50 -23.63
N VAL A 187 21.49 8.33 -23.59
CA VAL A 187 21.39 9.71 -24.05
C VAL A 187 22.08 9.78 -25.40
N ALA A 188 21.36 10.25 -26.41
CA ALA A 188 21.93 10.51 -27.72
C ALA A 188 23.03 11.57 -27.57
N GLY A 189 24.29 11.15 -27.71
CA GLY A 189 25.42 12.06 -27.72
C GLY A 189 25.35 12.98 -28.93
N SER A 190 25.84 14.22 -28.79
CA SER A 190 25.98 15.16 -29.90
C SER A 190 26.93 14.66 -31.00
N ASP A 191 27.75 13.67 -30.66
CA ASP A 191 28.70 12.94 -31.51
C ASP A 191 28.09 11.69 -32.19
N GLY A 192 26.79 11.41 -32.01
CA GLY A 192 26.14 10.20 -32.51
C GLY A 192 26.55 8.92 -31.77
N ILE A 193 27.39 9.04 -30.73
CA ILE A 193 27.76 7.93 -29.85
C ILE A 193 26.74 7.90 -28.71
N GLU A 194 26.01 6.80 -28.59
CA GLU A 194 25.15 6.56 -27.41
C GLU A 194 26.03 6.49 -26.17
N LYS A 195 25.84 7.44 -25.25
CA LYS A 195 26.47 7.42 -23.93
C LYS A 195 25.39 7.07 -22.92
N ASN A 196 25.63 6.00 -22.17
CA ASN A 196 24.79 5.66 -21.02
C ASN A 196 25.10 6.65 -19.89
N VAL A 197 24.18 7.61 -19.69
CA VAL A 197 24.26 8.50 -18.53
C VAL A 197 23.69 7.76 -17.34
N ARG A 198 24.56 7.43 -16.38
CA ARG A 198 24.15 6.89 -15.08
C ARG A 198 23.59 8.02 -14.24
N SER A 199 22.28 8.13 -14.18
CA SER A 199 21.60 9.00 -13.21
C SER A 199 21.29 8.19 -11.95
N ARG A 200 21.52 8.80 -10.80
CA ARG A 200 21.06 8.28 -9.50
C ARG A 200 19.84 9.08 -9.11
N HIS A 201 18.76 8.41 -8.76
CA HIS A 201 17.56 9.05 -8.25
C HIS A 201 17.10 8.31 -6.99
N VAL A 202 16.49 9.04 -6.06
CA VAL A 202 15.94 8.43 -4.86
C VAL A 202 14.55 7.92 -5.17
N VAL A 203 14.30 6.64 -4.87
CA VAL A 203 12.97 6.04 -4.87
C VAL A 203 12.51 5.84 -3.45
N ARG A 204 11.23 6.13 -3.18
CA ARG A 204 10.61 5.89 -1.88
C ARG A 204 9.87 4.56 -1.91
N ARG A 205 10.13 3.72 -0.91
CA ARG A 205 9.42 2.46 -0.66
C ARG A 205 8.63 2.57 0.63
N ILE A 206 7.41 2.06 0.65
CA ILE A 206 6.55 2.17 1.83
C ILE A 206 6.81 1.01 2.81
N HIS A 207 6.88 1.32 4.09
CA HIS A 207 6.89 0.38 5.18
C HIS A 207 5.63 0.60 6.02
N PHE A 208 4.93 -0.48 6.34
CA PHE A 208 3.72 -0.43 7.18
C PHE A 208 4.07 -0.88 8.59
N HIS A 209 3.86 -0.03 9.59
CA HIS A 209 4.26 -0.34 10.96
C HIS A 209 3.36 -1.44 11.55
N MET A 210 3.97 -2.46 12.16
CA MET A 210 3.25 -3.61 12.68
C MET A 210 2.17 -3.28 13.74
N PRO A 211 2.41 -2.37 14.71
CA PRO A 211 1.38 -1.99 15.67
C PRO A 211 0.10 -1.49 14.98
N TRP A 212 0.25 -0.63 13.96
CA TRP A 212 -0.87 -0.11 13.19
C TRP A 212 -1.57 -1.20 12.37
N LEU A 213 -0.83 -2.07 11.69
CA LEU A 213 -1.40 -3.19 10.93
C LEU A 213 -2.23 -4.14 11.82
N VAL A 214 -1.76 -4.41 13.03
CA VAL A 214 -2.47 -5.24 14.01
C VAL A 214 -3.75 -4.56 14.47
N ASP A 215 -3.72 -3.26 14.73
CA ASP A 215 -4.91 -2.50 15.14
C ASP A 215 -5.95 -2.40 14.02
N VAL A 216 -5.50 -2.24 12.78
CA VAL A 216 -6.36 -2.36 11.58
C VAL A 216 -7.01 -3.74 11.55
N ALA A 217 -6.24 -4.83 11.67
CA ALA A 217 -6.78 -6.19 11.59
C ALA A 217 -7.75 -6.53 12.74
N LYS A 218 -7.46 -6.06 13.97
CA LYS A 218 -8.39 -6.18 15.12
C LYS A 218 -9.70 -5.43 14.85
N THR A 219 -9.61 -4.22 14.30
CA THR A 219 -10.80 -3.41 14.01
C THR A 219 -11.63 -4.06 12.91
N ILE A 220 -10.97 -4.60 11.87
CA ILE A 220 -11.62 -5.40 10.83
C ILE A 220 -12.37 -6.59 11.42
N ALA A 221 -11.72 -7.37 12.29
CA ALA A 221 -12.35 -8.53 12.93
C ALA A 221 -13.58 -8.14 13.77
N ARG A 222 -13.49 -7.09 14.58
CA ARG A 222 -14.61 -6.59 15.39
C ARG A 222 -15.77 -6.10 14.52
N LYS A 223 -15.48 -5.33 13.47
CA LYS A 223 -16.50 -4.79 12.57
C LYS A 223 -17.14 -5.87 11.71
N ALA A 224 -16.39 -6.92 11.35
CA ALA A 224 -16.94 -8.10 10.71
C ALA A 224 -17.88 -8.88 11.67
N ASP A 225 -17.55 -8.98 12.97
CA ASP A 225 -18.46 -9.57 13.97
C ASP A 225 -19.77 -8.78 14.13
N GLU A 226 -19.70 -7.45 14.00
CA GLU A 226 -20.87 -6.57 14.00
C GLU A 226 -21.72 -6.80 12.74
N ALA A 227 -21.09 -6.82 11.56
CA ALA A 227 -21.75 -7.06 10.28
C ALA A 227 -22.40 -8.45 10.19
N ASP A 228 -21.82 -9.46 10.83
CA ASP A 228 -22.37 -10.83 10.86
C ASP A 228 -23.70 -10.97 11.60
N LYS A 229 -24.05 -9.98 12.44
CA LYS A 229 -25.32 -9.96 13.18
C LYS A 229 -26.46 -9.30 12.39
N GLU A 230 -26.16 -8.61 11.30
CA GLU A 230 -27.15 -7.89 10.51
C GLU A 230 -27.96 -8.84 9.60
N PRO A 231 -29.31 -8.71 9.55
CA PRO A 231 -30.13 -9.47 8.61
C PRO A 231 -29.77 -9.07 7.16
N GLY A 232 -29.53 -10.04 6.27
CA GLY A 232 -29.04 -9.78 4.91
C GLY A 232 -27.52 -9.93 4.73
N ARG A 233 -26.88 -10.60 5.71
CA ARG A 233 -25.46 -11.02 5.74
C ARG A 233 -24.90 -11.35 4.35
N SER A 234 -23.66 -10.93 4.11
CA SER A 234 -22.80 -11.46 3.05
C SER A 234 -23.32 -11.25 1.62
N THR A 235 -24.21 -10.28 1.39
CA THR A 235 -24.43 -9.85 0.00
C THR A 235 -23.14 -9.22 -0.50
N ARG A 236 -22.54 -9.90 -1.49
CA ARG A 236 -21.40 -9.39 -2.23
C ARG A 236 -21.73 -7.96 -2.68
N PRO A 237 -20.86 -6.98 -2.44
CA PRO A 237 -21.15 -5.61 -2.84
C PRO A 237 -21.37 -5.57 -4.36
N LEU A 238 -22.41 -4.83 -4.77
CA LEU A 238 -22.70 -4.61 -6.19
C LEU A 238 -21.51 -3.92 -6.88
N GLU A 239 -20.88 -3.00 -6.16
CA GLU A 239 -19.68 -2.30 -6.57
C GLU A 239 -18.60 -2.46 -5.50
N TRP A 240 -17.45 -3.00 -5.93
CA TRP A 240 -16.27 -3.08 -5.06
C TRP A 240 -15.62 -1.71 -4.94
N TRP A 241 -15.10 -1.40 -3.76
CA TRP A 241 -14.36 -0.16 -3.56
C TRP A 241 -13.15 -0.10 -4.50
N LEU A 242 -12.39 -1.18 -4.70
CA LEU A 242 -11.37 -1.20 -5.76
C LEU A 242 -12.03 -1.56 -7.10
N PRO A 243 -12.17 -0.59 -8.04
CA PRO A 243 -12.75 -0.88 -9.35
C PRO A 243 -11.87 -1.87 -10.13
N LYS A 244 -12.47 -2.53 -11.12
CA LYS A 244 -11.70 -3.40 -12.02
C LYS A 244 -10.71 -2.56 -12.82
N LYS A 245 -9.50 -3.09 -13.02
CA LYS A 245 -8.51 -2.48 -13.91
C LYS A 245 -9.16 -2.30 -15.29
N PRO A 246 -9.13 -1.08 -15.88
CA PRO A 246 -9.62 -0.88 -17.23
C PRO A 246 -8.86 -1.81 -18.18
N LYS A 247 -9.60 -2.50 -19.06
CA LYS A 247 -8.98 -3.33 -20.09
C LYS A 247 -8.21 -2.39 -21.01
N GLN A 248 -6.90 -2.60 -21.15
CA GLN A 248 -6.14 -1.89 -22.17
C GLN A 248 -6.73 -2.25 -23.54
N PRO A 249 -6.92 -1.26 -24.44
CA PRO A 249 -7.34 -1.55 -25.80
C PRO A 249 -6.31 -2.52 -26.39
N LYS A 250 -6.80 -3.60 -27.02
CA LYS A 250 -5.93 -4.51 -27.77
C LYS A 250 -5.33 -3.70 -28.91
N SER A 251 -4.03 -3.40 -28.82
CA SER A 251 -3.22 -2.81 -29.88
C SER A 251 -3.13 -3.74 -31.07
#